data_AF-A0A377HW23-F1
#
_entry.id   AF-A0A377HW23-F1
#
_cell.length_a   1.000
_cell.length_b   1.000
_cell.length_c   1.000
_cell.angle_alpha   90.00
_cell.angle_beta   90.00
_cell.angle_gamma   90.00
#
_symmetry.space_group_name_H-M   'P 1'
#
loop_
_entity.id
_entity.type
_entity.pdbx_description
1 polymer ?
#
loop_
_entity_poly.entity_id
_entity_poly.type
_entity_poly.pdbx_seq_one_letter_code
_entity_poly.pdbx_strand_id
1 'polypeptide(L)'
;MFTTASLLDFDDGSKAIHYKMETYKRDNYGNIQTANVTIPDTSLEQHLVLLNKFLDWDIKAKSRSEQFDKEIGRAKTINGYSVYTFHSGSQHSNFLDVCFVLGENGFCMIESITFDVTNVKRIIEDLTKFKNGQFKHVDTSIYN
;
A
#
# COMPACT_ATOMS: atom_id res chain seq x y z
N MET A 1 5.75 3.68 12.99
CA MET A 1 4.67 4.13 12.10
C MET A 1 3.41 3.37 12.48
N PHE A 2 2.35 4.05 12.90
CA PHE A 2 1.10 3.40 13.27
C PHE A 2 0.28 3.16 11.98
N THR A 3 -0.11 1.90 11.76
CA THR A 3 -0.97 1.50 10.66
C THR A 3 -2.26 0.97 11.29
N THR A 4 -3.39 1.64 11.07
CA THR A 4 -4.70 1.05 11.37
C THR A 4 -5.28 0.50 10.08
N ALA A 5 -5.76 -0.74 10.15
CA ALA A 5 -6.53 -1.36 9.09
C ALA A 5 -7.98 -1.48 9.55
N SER A 6 -8.92 -1.00 8.73
CA SER A 6 -10.35 -1.11 8.95
C SER A 6 -11.05 -1.69 7.73
N LEU A 7 -12.13 -2.42 7.95
CA LEU A 7 -13.02 -2.87 6.88
C LEU A 7 -14.03 -1.74 6.59
N LEU A 8 -14.23 -1.46 5.30
CA LEU A 8 -15.27 -0.58 4.78
C LEU A 8 -16.30 -1.45 4.07
N ASP A 9 -17.56 -1.32 4.47
CA ASP A 9 -18.71 -1.89 3.76
C ASP A 9 -19.43 -0.75 3.01
N PHE A 10 -19.73 -0.96 1.73
CA PHE A 10 -20.45 0.00 0.90
C PHE A 10 -21.92 -0.39 0.75
N ASP A 11 -22.78 0.58 0.43
CA ASP A 11 -24.23 0.38 0.28
C ASP A 11 -24.60 -0.63 -0.83
N ASP A 12 -23.71 -0.80 -1.81
CA ASP A 12 -23.86 -1.77 -2.91
C ASP A 12 -23.42 -3.21 -2.54
N GLY A 13 -23.00 -3.42 -1.29
CA GLY A 13 -22.52 -4.71 -0.77
C GLY A 13 -21.05 -5.00 -1.06
N SER A 14 -20.35 -4.13 -1.81
CA SER A 14 -18.91 -4.25 -2.00
C SER A 14 -18.16 -3.91 -0.71
N LYS A 15 -16.92 -4.39 -0.61
CA LYS A 15 -16.08 -4.22 0.58
C LYS A 15 -14.69 -3.75 0.22
N ALA A 16 -14.04 -3.04 1.13
CA ALA A 16 -12.62 -2.69 1.00
C ALA A 16 -11.89 -2.74 2.33
N ILE A 17 -10.58 -3.05 2.30
CA ILE A 17 -9.72 -2.73 3.44
C ILE A 17 -9.18 -1.32 3.25
N HIS A 18 -9.28 -0.53 4.32
CA HIS A 18 -8.72 0.80 4.41
C HIS A 18 -7.55 0.81 5.39
N TYR A 19 -6.39 1.21 4.91
CA TYR A 19 -5.20 1.43 5.71
C TYR A 19 -5.01 2.92 5.93
N LYS A 20 -4.94 3.34 7.20
CA LYS A 20 -4.60 4.70 7.60
C LYS A 20 -3.21 4.68 8.22
N MET A 21 -2.31 5.52 7.71
CA MET A 21 -0.92 5.61 8.17
C MET A 21 -0.45 7.03 8.33
N GLU A 22 0.33 7.26 9.39
CA GLU A 22 1.12 8.48 9.52
C GLU A 22 2.37 8.36 8.64
N THR A 23 2.57 9.33 7.75
CA THR A 23 3.76 9.47 6.92
C THR A 23 4.24 10.92 6.96
N TYR A 24 5.38 11.20 6.33
CA TYR A 24 5.87 12.55 6.15
C TYR A 24 5.44 13.08 4.80
N LYS A 25 4.95 14.33 4.76
CA LYS A 25 4.76 15.09 3.54
C LYS A 25 6.09 15.20 2.83
N ARG A 26 6.06 14.99 1.52
CA ARG A 26 7.16 15.33 0.63
C ARG A 26 7.19 16.84 0.36
N ASP A 27 7.07 17.65 1.42
CA ASP A 27 7.26 19.09 1.41
C ASP A 27 8.63 19.45 2.01
N ASN A 28 9.05 20.71 1.88
CA ASN A 28 10.35 21.17 2.36
C ASN A 28 10.53 21.05 3.89
N TYR A 29 9.46 20.76 4.62
CA TYR A 29 9.42 20.75 6.08
C TYR A 29 9.24 19.35 6.65
N GLY A 30 8.93 18.35 5.82
CA GLY A 30 8.67 16.98 6.26
C GLY A 30 7.49 16.91 7.23
N ASN A 31 6.44 17.72 7.04
CA ASN A 31 5.32 17.75 7.98
C ASN A 31 4.65 16.37 8.08
N ILE A 32 4.20 15.96 9.26
CA ILE A 32 3.44 14.72 9.41
C ILE A 32 2.10 14.87 8.66
N GLN A 33 1.74 13.85 7.88
CA GLN A 33 0.42 13.69 7.31
C GLN A 33 -0.13 12.31 7.59
N THR A 34 -1.45 12.20 7.64
CA THR A 34 -2.10 10.92 7.50
C THR A 34 -2.36 10.67 6.03
N ALA A 35 -1.92 9.51 5.54
CA ALA A 35 -2.18 9.05 4.20
C ALA A 35 -2.93 7.71 4.24
N ASN A 36 -3.76 7.47 3.23
CA ASN A 36 -4.67 6.35 3.20
C ASN A 36 -4.45 5.47 1.96
N VAL A 37 -4.51 4.15 2.13
CA VAL A 37 -4.62 3.18 1.03
C VAL A 37 -5.91 2.42 1.18
N THR A 38 -6.76 2.43 0.15
CA THR A 38 -7.99 1.63 0.12
C THR A 38 -7.86 0.57 -0.97
N ILE A 39 -8.03 -0.70 -0.58
CA ILE A 39 -7.97 -1.86 -1.48
C ILE A 39 -9.36 -2.50 -1.52
N PRO A 40 -10.12 -2.33 -2.62
CA PRO A 40 -11.44 -2.94 -2.76
C PRO A 40 -11.32 -4.44 -3.07
N ASP A 41 -12.33 -5.21 -2.66
CA ASP A 41 -12.48 -6.63 -2.97
C ASP A 41 -12.40 -6.94 -4.46
N THR A 42 -13.01 -6.09 -5.29
CA THR A 42 -13.08 -6.21 -6.76
C THR A 42 -11.72 -6.17 -7.45
N SER A 43 -10.69 -5.58 -6.84
CA SER A 43 -9.33 -5.53 -7.39
C SER A 43 -8.27 -6.17 -6.48
N LEU A 44 -8.70 -6.83 -5.40
CA LEU A 44 -7.82 -7.38 -4.36
C LEU A 44 -6.67 -8.24 -4.91
N GLU A 45 -6.96 -9.11 -5.88
CA GLU A 45 -5.93 -9.95 -6.49
C GLU A 45 -4.85 -9.14 -7.22
N GLN A 46 -5.22 -8.03 -7.87
CA GLN A 46 -4.26 -7.16 -8.55
C GLN A 46 -3.30 -6.55 -7.53
N HIS A 47 -3.83 -6.08 -6.41
CA HIS A 47 -3.02 -5.54 -5.32
C HIS A 47 -2.10 -6.62 -4.71
N LEU A 48 -2.61 -7.82 -4.44
CA LEU A 48 -1.81 -8.94 -3.93
C LEU A 48 -0.65 -9.30 -4.88
N VAL A 49 -0.89 -9.33 -6.19
CA VAL A 49 0.17 -9.59 -7.19
C VAL A 49 1.28 -8.54 -7.10
N LEU A 50 0.93 -7.25 -6.99
CA LEU A 50 1.93 -6.17 -6.92
C LEU A 50 2.70 -6.16 -5.60
N LEU A 51 2.04 -6.45 -4.48
CA LEU A 51 2.69 -6.58 -3.17
C LEU A 51 3.69 -7.75 -3.14
N ASN A 52 3.32 -8.91 -3.70
CA ASN A 52 4.25 -10.04 -3.83
C ASN A 52 5.39 -9.73 -4.80
N LYS A 53 5.10 -9.04 -5.91
CA LYS A 53 6.12 -8.59 -6.86
C LYS A 53 7.14 -7.65 -6.20
N PHE A 54 6.72 -6.79 -5.26
CA PHE A 54 7.65 -6.00 -4.45
C PHE A 54 8.59 -6.89 -3.62
N LEU A 55 8.07 -7.92 -2.94
CA LEU A 55 8.89 -8.85 -2.15
C LEU A 55 9.90 -9.62 -3.02
N ASP A 56 9.50 -10.02 -4.22
CA ASP A 56 10.42 -10.65 -5.18
C ASP A 56 11.55 -9.70 -5.61
N TRP A 57 11.21 -8.42 -5.84
CA TRP A 57 12.20 -7.40 -6.18
C TRP A 57 13.12 -7.08 -5.01
N ASP A 58 12.63 -7.06 -3.78
CA ASP A 58 13.46 -6.86 -2.57
C ASP A 58 14.58 -7.89 -2.49
N ILE A 59 14.25 -9.17 -2.72
CA ILE A 59 15.22 -10.28 -2.74
C ILE A 59 16.23 -10.11 -3.88
N LYS A 60 15.74 -9.82 -5.09
CA LYS A 60 16.59 -9.66 -6.28
C LYS A 60 17.55 -8.47 -6.16
N ALA A 61 17.06 -7.31 -5.75
CA ALA A 61 17.87 -6.10 -5.61
C ALA A 61 18.98 -6.28 -4.56
N LYS A 62 18.65 -6.86 -3.39
CA LYS A 62 19.63 -7.15 -2.34
C LYS A 62 20.71 -8.12 -2.80
N SER A 63 20.32 -9.22 -3.45
CA SER A 63 21.28 -10.24 -3.93
C SER A 63 22.23 -9.72 -5.01
N ARG A 64 21.81 -8.71 -5.78
CA ARG A 64 22.61 -8.11 -6.86
C ARG A 64 23.28 -6.80 -6.47
N SER A 65 23.00 -6.29 -5.26
CA SER A 65 23.43 -4.95 -4.82
C SER A 65 23.01 -3.85 -5.81
N GLU A 66 21.86 -4.02 -6.46
CA GLU A 66 21.33 -3.07 -7.43
C GLU A 66 20.64 -1.90 -6.72
N GLN A 67 20.85 -0.68 -7.21
CA GLN A 67 20.15 0.52 -6.77
C GLN A 67 19.37 1.12 -7.94
N PHE A 68 18.05 1.05 -7.87
CA PHE A 68 17.13 1.61 -8.84
C PHE A 68 15.76 1.83 -8.23
N ASP A 69 15.03 2.75 -8.86
CA ASP A 69 13.60 2.94 -8.63
C ASP A 69 12.84 2.47 -9.87
N LYS A 70 11.72 1.77 -9.66
CA LYS A 70 10.94 1.20 -10.76
C LYS A 70 9.48 1.07 -10.40
N GLU A 71 8.61 1.61 -11.26
CA GLU A 71 7.19 1.26 -11.23
C GLU A 71 7.04 -0.25 -11.50
N ILE A 72 6.49 -0.96 -10.52
CA ILE A 72 6.25 -2.41 -10.62
C ILE A 72 4.84 -2.74 -11.08
N GLY A 73 3.92 -1.77 -11.07
CA GLY A 73 2.64 -1.85 -11.75
C GLY A 73 1.58 -0.95 -11.12
N ARG A 74 0.34 -1.12 -11.60
CA ARG A 74 -0.82 -0.34 -11.17
C ARG A 74 -1.99 -1.28 -10.89
N ALA A 75 -2.81 -0.97 -9.89
CA ALA A 75 -4.02 -1.72 -9.56
C ALA A 75 -5.21 -0.76 -9.42
N LYS A 76 -6.39 -1.19 -9.86
CA LYS A 76 -7.61 -0.38 -9.77
C LYS A 76 -8.01 -0.17 -8.31
N THR A 77 -8.53 1.01 -7.99
CA THR A 77 -9.19 1.32 -6.72
C THR A 77 -10.65 1.72 -6.98
N ILE A 78 -11.36 2.18 -5.96
CA ILE A 78 -12.76 2.63 -6.06
C ILE A 78 -12.93 3.75 -7.10
N ASN A 79 -11.98 4.69 -7.17
CA ASN A 79 -12.10 5.91 -7.98
C ASN A 79 -10.83 6.27 -8.76
N GLY A 80 -9.95 5.28 -9.00
CA GLY A 80 -8.70 5.50 -9.72
C GLY A 80 -7.79 4.28 -9.70
N TYR A 81 -6.49 4.54 -9.57
CA TYR A 81 -5.45 3.52 -9.57
C TYR A 81 -4.45 3.78 -8.45
N SER A 82 -4.03 2.71 -7.78
CA SER A 82 -2.83 2.70 -6.95
C SER A 82 -1.65 2.37 -7.83
N VAL A 83 -0.65 3.25 -7.89
CA VAL A 83 0.63 3.02 -8.56
C VAL A 83 1.61 2.48 -7.54
N TYR A 84 2.23 1.34 -7.83
CA TYR A 84 3.19 0.67 -6.98
C TYR A 84 4.59 0.87 -7.54
N THR A 85 5.47 1.51 -6.77
CA THR A 85 6.85 1.79 -7.14
C THR A 85 7.79 1.12 -6.15
N PHE A 86 8.70 0.30 -6.66
CA PHE A 86 9.83 -0.21 -5.90
C PHE A 86 10.89 0.88 -5.80
N HIS A 87 11.35 1.17 -4.58
CA HIS A 87 12.48 2.05 -4.33
C HIS A 87 13.61 1.29 -3.65
N SER A 88 14.80 1.32 -4.25
CA SER A 88 16.00 0.84 -3.57
C SER A 88 16.47 1.91 -2.59
N GLY A 89 16.30 1.68 -1.29
CA GLY A 89 16.75 2.65 -0.28
C GLY A 89 18.26 2.55 -0.03
N SER A 90 18.70 1.38 0.41
CA SER A 90 20.10 1.05 0.68
C SER A 90 20.37 -0.41 0.38
N GLN A 91 21.62 -0.86 0.54
CA GLN A 91 21.97 -2.28 0.43
C GLN A 91 21.19 -3.17 1.44
N HIS A 92 20.57 -2.57 2.47
CA HIS A 92 19.88 -3.29 3.53
C HIS A 92 18.35 -3.11 3.50
N SER A 93 17.86 -2.05 2.86
CA SER A 93 16.44 -1.69 2.94
C SER A 93 15.92 -1.19 1.61
N ASN A 94 14.88 -1.85 1.11
CA ASN A 94 14.07 -1.39 -0.01
C ASN A 94 12.67 -1.07 0.49
N PHE A 95 11.99 -0.20 -0.24
CA PHE A 95 10.69 0.33 0.15
C PHE A 95 9.70 0.26 -0.99
N LEU A 96 8.44 0.02 -0.64
CA LEU A 96 7.33 0.10 -1.57
C LEU A 96 6.69 1.46 -1.41
N ASP A 97 6.65 2.25 -2.47
CA ASP A 97 5.90 3.48 -2.52
C ASP A 97 4.58 3.25 -3.26
N VAL A 98 3.49 3.70 -2.66
CA VAL A 98 2.15 3.60 -3.24
C VAL A 98 1.54 4.99 -3.32
N CYS A 99 1.16 5.42 -4.51
CA CYS A 99 0.46 6.68 -4.73
C CYS A 99 -0.90 6.43 -5.38
N PHE A 100 -1.81 7.38 -5.23
CA PHE A 100 -3.11 7.35 -5.92
C PHE A 100 -3.10 8.27 -7.15
N VAL A 101 -3.70 7.80 -8.24
CA VAL A 101 -3.93 8.58 -9.46
C VAL A 101 -5.35 8.37 -9.98
N LEU A 102 -5.98 9.41 -10.51
CA LEU A 102 -7.35 9.32 -11.07
C LEU A 102 -7.41 8.53 -12.38
N GLY A 103 -6.39 8.67 -13.23
CA GLY A 103 -6.32 8.01 -14.54
C GLY A 103 -5.25 6.93 -14.58
N GLU A 104 -5.45 5.90 -15.40
CA GLU A 104 -4.52 4.78 -15.55
C GLU A 104 -3.10 5.23 -15.95
N ASN A 105 -2.99 6.31 -16.72
CA ASN A 105 -1.72 6.92 -17.13
C ASN A 105 -1.37 8.19 -16.33
N GLY A 106 -2.02 8.41 -15.19
CA GLY A 106 -1.74 9.55 -14.32
C GLY A 106 -0.34 9.47 -13.69
N PHE A 107 0.21 10.62 -13.33
CA PHE A 107 1.47 10.74 -12.60
C PHE A 107 1.20 10.86 -11.10
N CYS A 108 2.09 10.30 -10.26
CA CYS A 108 2.02 10.48 -8.81
C CYS A 108 2.24 11.96 -8.45
N MET A 109 1.20 12.62 -7.93
CA MET A 109 1.21 14.06 -7.65
C MET A 109 1.49 14.37 -6.17
N ILE A 110 2.59 13.84 -5.62
CA ILE A 110 3.20 14.19 -4.30
C ILE A 110 2.71 13.37 -3.10
N GLU A 111 1.46 12.89 -3.05
CA GLU A 111 0.95 12.11 -1.92
C GLU A 111 1.15 10.60 -2.13
N SER A 112 2.34 10.12 -1.75
CA SER A 112 2.64 8.70 -1.72
C SER A 112 2.87 8.19 -0.30
N ILE A 113 2.70 6.89 -0.14
CA ILE A 113 2.83 6.18 1.13
C ILE A 113 3.91 5.14 0.97
N THR A 114 4.92 5.23 1.82
CA THR A 114 6.06 4.33 1.80
C THR A 114 5.88 3.22 2.85
N PHE A 115 6.06 1.98 2.42
CA PHE A 115 5.99 0.79 3.25
C PHE A 115 7.33 0.07 3.24
N ASP A 116 7.79 -0.35 4.41
CA ASP A 116 8.91 -1.29 4.50
C ASP A 116 8.43 -2.73 4.22
N VAL A 117 9.39 -3.66 4.11
CA VAL A 117 9.11 -5.09 3.87
C VAL A 117 8.21 -5.69 4.96
N THR A 118 8.34 -5.26 6.21
CA THR A 118 7.53 -5.76 7.33
C THR A 118 6.08 -5.33 7.18
N ASN A 119 5.84 -4.06 6.82
CA ASN A 119 4.52 -3.52 6.55
C ASN A 119 3.88 -4.22 5.35
N VAL A 120 4.62 -4.44 4.26
CA VAL A 120 4.08 -5.14 3.08
C VAL A 120 3.65 -6.56 3.41
N LYS A 121 4.44 -7.31 4.18
CA LYS A 121 4.06 -8.66 4.64
C LYS A 121 2.78 -8.66 5.47
N ARG A 122 2.63 -7.70 6.40
CA ARG A 122 1.41 -7.53 7.20
C ARG A 122 0.19 -7.22 6.34
N ILE A 123 0.34 -6.34 5.35
CA ILE A 123 -0.73 -6.02 4.40
C ILE A 123 -1.14 -7.27 3.61
N ILE A 124 -0.19 -8.07 3.12
CA ILE A 124 -0.50 -9.33 2.43
C ILE A 124 -1.27 -10.30 3.32
N GLU A 125 -0.88 -10.44 4.60
CA GLU A 125 -1.60 -11.27 5.57
C GLU A 125 -3.03 -10.77 5.79
N ASP A 126 -3.22 -9.46 5.95
CA ASP A 126 -4.54 -8.84 6.14
C ASP A 126 -5.43 -9.02 4.91
N LEU A 127 -4.90 -8.79 3.70
CA LEU A 127 -5.61 -9.02 2.44
C LEU A 127 -5.95 -10.50 2.24
N THR A 128 -5.07 -11.41 2.66
CA THR A 128 -5.34 -12.86 2.60
C THR A 128 -6.47 -13.25 3.55
N LYS A 129 -6.48 -12.71 4.78
CA LYS A 129 -7.59 -12.90 5.72
C LYS A 129 -8.88 -12.33 5.15
N PHE A 130 -8.82 -11.16 4.52
CA PHE A 130 -10.00 -10.51 3.94
C PHE A 130 -10.57 -11.31 2.77
N LYS A 131 -9.71 -11.78 1.85
CA LYS A 131 -10.08 -12.71 0.78
C LYS A 131 -10.79 -13.95 1.29
N ASN A 132 -10.38 -14.46 2.45
CA ASN A 132 -10.94 -15.67 3.06
C ASN A 132 -12.13 -15.39 4.00
N GLY A 133 -12.62 -14.14 4.11
CA GLY A 133 -13.69 -13.77 5.03
C GLY A 133 -13.32 -13.85 6.52
N GLN A 134 -12.02 -13.85 6.83
CA GLN A 134 -11.45 -13.98 8.17
C GLN A 134 -10.94 -12.67 8.75
N PHE A 135 -10.95 -11.58 7.96
CA PHE A 135 -10.57 -10.26 8.44
C PHE A 135 -11.68 -9.71 9.35
N LYS A 136 -11.31 -9.32 10.58
CA LYS A 136 -12.24 -8.78 11.56
C LYS A 136 -12.09 -7.27 11.63
N HIS A 137 -13.20 -6.57 11.82
CA HIS A 137 -13.13 -5.17 12.24
C HIS A 137 -12.35 -5.08 13.55
N VAL A 138 -11.32 -4.24 13.55
CA VAL A 138 -10.75 -3.74 14.79
C VAL A 138 -11.59 -2.51 15.14
N ASP A 139 -12.46 -2.64 16.15
CA ASP A 139 -13.19 -1.50 16.68
C ASP A 139 -12.21 -0.57 17.39
N THR A 140 -11.93 0.59 16.78
CA THR A 140 -11.04 1.60 17.35
C THR A 140 -11.78 2.65 18.17
N SER A 141 -13.11 2.58 18.29
CA SER A 141 -13.90 3.54 19.08
C SER A 141 -13.55 3.50 20.57
N ILE A 142 -12.99 2.39 21.03
CA ILE A 142 -12.57 2.13 22.42
C ILE A 142 -11.24 2.80 22.79
N TYR A 143 -10.51 3.35 21.80
CA TYR A 143 -9.21 4.00 22.00
C TYR A 143 -9.25 5.53 21.81
N ASN A 144 -10.46 6.11 21.66
CA ASN A 144 -10.71 7.55 21.64
C ASN A 144 -11.19 8.04 23.00
#